data_AF-A0A811U0F1-F1
#
_entry.id   AF-A0A811U0F1-F1
#
_cell.length_a   1.000
_cell.length_b   1.000
_cell.length_c   1.000
_cell.angle_alpha   90.00
_cell.angle_beta   90.00
_cell.angle_gamma   90.00
#
_symmetry.space_group_name_H-M   'P 1'
#
loop_
_entity.id
_entity.type
_entity.pdbx_description
1 polymer ?
#
loop_
_entity_poly.entity_id
_entity_poly.type
_entity_poly.pdbx_seq_one_letter_code
_entity_poly.pdbx_strand_id
1 'polypeptide(L)'
;MTFLLLINKVYDENMVDEQEQFQIRSTCLEAILELLITYKTFPIVGNKLSHFHHTTRWTRINCDSISLKKLHKVQLLVSEANIFYHPNLERELRAETGAHFNYAAFACRLRDTVIGTNQFRVNQYDLNFMWQQMEQYSTNSNNSANEAELASGGSGEGRATERRGTDASMVGGGGASRYSEDIATKNYRYFTAQSGVDFKSSTQLIFDVLMQIIEHNHILVLPNLVKFTEICESRDQIKWIKEKALKLQETIPMDDTISHQHLIYLLCKTQAMLIPTLGELQQLCQLIGNYLKSSHIFIRNATLSGLLCLLECCSKTNTTIGRLSDELALLRELIVGYINRHGIIDVSIMQCSDIHTKLVWTLNYCLIEWTSKFVPQCHLLSNTVIAAGNFLRKTNNEDVYLCVLHVSIQLYLHIFVCL
;
A
#
# COMPACT_ATOMS: atom_id res chain seq x y z
N MET A 1 -15.74 17.61 -12.51
CA MET A 1 -15.92 18.65 -13.55
C MET A 1 -15.50 20.04 -13.10
N THR A 2 -16.07 20.63 -12.05
CA THR A 2 -15.72 21.99 -11.58
C THR A 2 -14.22 22.20 -11.37
N PHE A 3 -13.56 21.30 -10.64
CA PHE A 3 -12.11 21.39 -10.43
C PHE A 3 -11.29 21.24 -11.72
N LEU A 4 -11.74 20.41 -12.67
CA LEU A 4 -11.07 20.24 -13.97
C LEU A 4 -11.13 21.53 -14.80
N LEU A 5 -12.25 22.27 -14.72
CA LEU A 5 -12.37 23.57 -15.38
C LEU A 5 -11.41 24.58 -14.76
N LEU A 6 -11.26 24.60 -13.44
CA LEU A 6 -10.34 25.51 -12.74
C LEU A 6 -8.87 25.22 -13.04
N ILE A 7 -8.49 23.96 -13.19
CA ILE A 7 -7.12 23.56 -13.56
C ILE A 7 -6.77 24.03 -14.98
N ASN A 8 -7.71 23.87 -15.91
CA ASN A 8 -7.54 24.20 -17.32
C ASN A 8 -7.89 25.66 -17.67
N LYS A 9 -8.32 26.46 -16.68
CA LYS A 9 -8.65 27.86 -16.92
C LYS A 9 -7.37 28.62 -17.29
N VAL A 10 -7.46 29.39 -18.37
CA VAL A 10 -6.47 30.43 -18.69
C VAL A 10 -6.80 31.64 -17.83
N TYR A 11 -5.91 31.98 -16.91
CA TYR A 11 -6.06 33.14 -16.03
C TYR A 11 -5.51 34.38 -16.72
N ASP A 12 -6.16 35.52 -16.51
CA ASP A 12 -5.63 36.82 -16.94
C ASP A 12 -4.45 37.18 -16.03
N GLU A 13 -3.28 37.36 -16.63
CA GLU A 13 -2.02 37.69 -15.92
C GLU A 13 -2.14 38.98 -15.10
N ASN A 14 -3.06 39.88 -15.46
CA ASN A 14 -3.31 41.11 -14.71
C ASN A 14 -4.18 40.91 -13.45
N MET A 15 -4.81 39.73 -13.31
CA MET A 15 -5.72 39.42 -12.21
C MET A 15 -5.18 38.36 -11.25
N VAL A 16 -4.35 37.42 -11.72
CA VAL A 16 -3.85 36.29 -10.93
C VAL A 16 -2.40 36.01 -11.30
N ASP A 17 -1.49 36.11 -10.33
CA ASP A 17 -0.08 35.85 -10.55
C ASP A 17 0.24 34.35 -10.71
N GLU A 18 1.46 34.01 -11.14
CA GLU A 18 1.86 32.61 -11.36
C GLU A 18 1.81 31.76 -10.07
N GLN A 19 2.05 32.37 -8.91
CA GLN A 19 2.07 31.68 -7.63
C GLN A 19 0.65 31.33 -7.16
N GLU A 20 -0.30 32.24 -7.32
CA GLU A 20 -1.72 32.01 -7.11
C GLU A 20 -2.25 30.95 -8.09
N GLN A 21 -1.87 31.01 -9.37
CA GLN A 21 -2.23 29.97 -10.33
C GLN A 21 -1.71 28.59 -9.91
N PHE A 22 -0.47 28.51 -9.41
CA PHE A 22 0.09 27.27 -8.86
C PHE A 22 -0.72 26.76 -7.66
N GLN A 23 -1.06 27.64 -6.71
CA GLN A 23 -1.85 27.27 -5.52
C GLN A 23 -3.26 26.81 -5.88
N ILE A 24 -3.92 27.48 -6.83
CA ILE A 24 -5.25 27.08 -7.31
C ILE A 24 -5.18 25.68 -7.93
N ARG A 25 -4.21 25.44 -8.83
CA ARG A 25 -4.03 24.13 -9.46
C ARG A 25 -3.70 23.05 -8.43
N SER A 26 -2.85 23.35 -7.44
CA SER A 26 -2.48 22.43 -6.36
C SER A 26 -3.70 22.01 -5.54
N THR A 27 -4.47 23.00 -5.08
CA THR A 27 -5.69 22.76 -4.30
C THR A 27 -6.73 21.99 -5.10
N CYS A 28 -6.89 22.30 -6.40
CA CYS A 28 -7.84 21.61 -7.26
C CYS A 28 -7.44 20.15 -7.50
N LEU A 29 -6.16 19.88 -7.76
CA LEU A 29 -5.68 18.52 -7.96
C LEU A 29 -5.81 17.69 -6.67
N GLU A 30 -5.44 18.27 -5.53
CA GLU A 30 -5.64 17.59 -4.24
C GLU A 30 -7.11 17.29 -4.00
N ALA A 31 -8.01 18.26 -4.21
CA ALA A 31 -9.45 18.06 -4.04
C ALA A 31 -10.03 16.98 -4.98
N ILE A 32 -9.55 16.90 -6.23
CA ILE A 32 -9.93 15.85 -7.18
C ILE A 32 -9.48 14.48 -6.67
N LEU A 33 -8.23 14.37 -6.21
CA LEU A 33 -7.68 13.11 -5.72
C LEU A 33 -8.39 12.66 -4.44
N GLU A 34 -8.66 13.58 -3.51
CA GLU A 34 -9.44 13.30 -2.31
C GLU A 34 -10.85 12.81 -2.67
N LEU A 35 -11.51 13.45 -3.64
CA LEU A 35 -12.81 13.00 -4.12
C LEU A 35 -12.75 11.57 -4.69
N LEU A 36 -11.75 11.25 -5.51
CA LEU A 36 -11.57 9.89 -6.01
C LEU A 36 -11.27 8.90 -4.89
N ILE A 37 -10.46 9.27 -3.91
CA ILE A 37 -10.12 8.44 -2.76
C ILE A 37 -11.36 8.18 -1.88
N THR A 38 -12.31 9.12 -1.79
CA THR A 38 -13.56 8.88 -1.06
C THR A 38 -14.37 7.72 -1.62
N TYR A 39 -14.15 7.32 -2.89
CA TYR A 39 -14.72 6.09 -3.45
C TYR A 39 -14.31 4.84 -2.67
N LYS A 40 -13.11 4.87 -2.06
CA LYS A 40 -12.56 3.77 -1.27
C LYS A 40 -13.05 3.75 0.19
N THR A 41 -14.03 4.57 0.55
CA THR A 41 -14.64 4.52 1.89
C THR A 41 -15.64 3.38 2.02
N PHE A 42 -15.69 2.79 3.21
CA PHE A 42 -16.49 1.61 3.52
C PHE A 42 -17.18 1.77 4.90
N PRO A 43 -18.43 1.31 5.06
CA PRO A 43 -19.26 0.58 4.09
C PRO A 43 -20.03 1.49 3.12
N ILE A 44 -20.21 2.77 3.48
CA ILE A 44 -20.94 3.73 2.65
C ILE A 44 -19.92 4.60 1.93
N VAL A 45 -19.89 4.49 0.61
CA VAL A 45 -19.02 5.26 -0.28
C VAL A 45 -19.34 6.77 -0.16
N GLY A 46 -18.29 7.59 -0.03
CA GLY A 46 -18.39 9.05 0.08
C GLY A 46 -18.79 9.58 1.46
N ASN A 47 -19.08 8.72 2.43
CA ASN A 47 -19.47 9.15 3.76
C ASN A 47 -18.24 9.45 4.64
N LYS A 48 -18.18 10.66 5.21
CA LYS A 48 -17.09 11.08 6.11
C LYS A 48 -17.04 10.30 7.43
N LEU A 49 -18.13 9.64 7.81
CA LEU A 49 -18.20 8.77 8.99
C LEU A 49 -17.71 7.34 8.70
N SER A 50 -17.51 7.00 7.42
CA SER A 50 -16.94 5.71 6.99
C SER A 50 -15.41 5.74 7.11
N HIS A 51 -14.82 4.56 7.26
CA HIS A 51 -13.36 4.39 7.17
C HIS A 51 -12.91 4.21 5.72
N PHE A 52 -11.67 4.53 5.41
CA PHE A 52 -11.04 4.08 4.17
C PHE A 52 -10.78 2.58 4.25
N HIS A 53 -11.26 1.83 3.27
CA HIS A 53 -11.01 0.39 3.19
C HIS A 53 -9.50 0.12 3.23
N HIS A 54 -9.09 -0.86 4.01
CA HIS A 54 -7.71 -1.25 4.19
C HIS A 54 -7.57 -2.76 4.01
N THR A 55 -6.47 -3.20 3.42
CA THR A 55 -6.04 -4.60 3.52
C THR A 55 -4.65 -4.66 4.13
N THR A 56 -4.51 -5.54 5.12
CA THR A 56 -3.26 -5.75 5.81
C THR A 56 -2.32 -6.65 5.01
N ARG A 57 -1.02 -6.37 5.04
CA ARG A 57 0.02 -7.24 4.48
C ARG A 57 0.31 -8.46 5.36
N TRP A 58 -0.15 -8.43 6.61
CA TRP A 58 0.10 -9.47 7.59
C TRP A 58 -0.76 -10.70 7.33
N THR A 59 -0.17 -11.86 7.56
CA THR A 59 -0.93 -13.12 7.54
C THR A 59 -1.91 -13.12 8.70
N ARG A 60 -3.20 -13.30 8.41
CA ARG A 60 -4.21 -13.43 9.48
C ARG A 60 -3.94 -14.72 10.25
N ILE A 61 -3.83 -14.60 11.57
CA ILE A 61 -3.66 -15.75 12.45
C ILE A 61 -5.00 -16.49 12.54
N ASN A 62 -5.08 -17.68 11.93
CA ASN A 62 -6.28 -18.49 12.01
C ASN A 62 -6.45 -19.07 13.42
N CYS A 63 -7.61 -18.82 14.03
CA CYS A 63 -7.95 -19.31 15.37
C CYS A 63 -8.48 -20.75 15.34
N ASP A 64 -7.75 -21.67 14.72
CA ASP A 64 -8.23 -23.03 14.48
C ASP A 64 -8.13 -23.91 15.74
N SER A 65 -7.09 -23.70 16.55
CA SER A 65 -6.85 -24.46 17.78
C SER A 65 -7.65 -23.92 18.97
N ILE A 66 -7.98 -24.80 19.92
CA ILE A 66 -8.68 -24.42 21.16
C ILE A 66 -7.89 -23.38 21.94
N SER A 67 -6.56 -23.52 21.99
CA SER A 67 -5.66 -22.59 22.68
C SER A 67 -5.69 -21.21 22.04
N LEU A 68 -5.65 -21.12 20.70
CA LEU A 68 -5.77 -19.85 19.99
C LEU A 68 -7.15 -19.21 20.16
N LYS A 69 -8.23 -20.00 20.17
CA LYS A 69 -9.58 -19.49 20.48
C LYS A 69 -9.67 -18.89 21.89
N LYS A 70 -9.01 -19.51 22.87
CA LYS A 70 -8.93 -18.97 24.24
C LYS A 70 -8.09 -17.69 24.28
N LEU A 71 -6.92 -17.68 23.64
CA LEU A 71 -6.07 -16.48 23.54
C LEU A 71 -6.82 -15.33 22.86
N HIS A 72 -7.53 -15.60 21.77
CA HIS A 72 -8.37 -14.63 21.08
C HIS A 72 -9.42 -14.02 22.02
N LYS A 73 -10.13 -14.85 22.81
CA LYS A 73 -11.08 -14.36 23.82
C LYS A 73 -10.42 -13.46 24.86
N VAL A 74 -9.19 -13.77 25.30
CA VAL A 74 -8.44 -12.93 26.23
C VAL A 74 -8.00 -11.62 25.56
N GLN A 75 -7.51 -11.68 24.32
CA GLN A 75 -7.10 -10.50 23.54
C GLN A 75 -8.27 -9.56 23.22
N LEU A 76 -9.49 -10.07 23.11
CA LEU A 76 -10.69 -9.23 23.03
C LEU A 76 -10.92 -8.38 24.29
N LEU A 77 -10.42 -8.82 25.46
CA LEU A 77 -10.47 -8.04 26.70
C LEU A 77 -9.36 -6.98 26.77
N VAL A 78 -8.27 -7.16 26.02
CA VAL A 78 -7.14 -6.23 25.92
C VAL A 78 -7.23 -5.50 24.58
N SER A 79 -8.25 -4.64 24.45
CA SER A 79 -8.62 -4.01 23.17
C SER A 79 -7.45 -3.26 22.52
N GLU A 80 -6.57 -2.67 23.32
CA GLU A 80 -5.48 -1.83 22.81
C GLU A 80 -4.35 -2.62 22.11
N ALA A 81 -4.18 -3.90 22.39
CA ALA A 81 -3.08 -4.70 21.83
C ALA A 81 -3.54 -5.93 21.03
N ASN A 82 -4.80 -5.97 20.59
CA ASN A 82 -5.39 -7.16 19.97
C ASN A 82 -4.80 -7.53 18.59
N ILE A 83 -3.77 -8.38 18.60
CA ILE A 83 -3.04 -8.88 17.42
C ILE A 83 -3.88 -9.45 16.28
N PHE A 84 -5.14 -9.81 16.50
CA PHE A 84 -5.99 -10.43 15.48
C PHE A 84 -6.68 -9.41 14.57
N TYR A 85 -6.80 -8.15 14.98
CA TYR A 85 -7.61 -7.14 14.29
C TYR A 85 -6.92 -5.80 14.03
N HIS A 86 -5.60 -5.74 14.20
CA HIS A 86 -4.86 -4.51 13.93
C HIS A 86 -4.48 -4.31 12.46
N PRO A 87 -4.39 -3.04 12.02
CA PRO A 87 -3.90 -2.68 10.69
C PRO A 87 -2.42 -3.04 10.54
N ASN A 88 -1.81 -2.64 9.43
CA ASN A 88 -0.35 -2.72 9.31
C ASN A 88 0.36 -2.00 10.48
N LEU A 89 1.56 -2.45 10.86
CA LEU A 89 2.25 -1.97 12.07
C LEU A 89 2.77 -0.52 11.90
N GLU A 90 2.95 -0.08 10.65
CA GLU A 90 3.24 1.31 10.30
C GLU A 90 2.03 2.26 10.42
N ARG A 91 0.83 1.75 10.74
CA ARG A 91 -0.42 2.52 10.87
C ARG A 91 -0.69 2.99 12.30
N GLU A 92 -1.80 3.69 12.49
CA GLU A 92 -2.18 4.25 13.78
C GLU A 92 -2.85 3.19 14.64
N LEU A 93 -2.03 2.52 15.44
CA LEU A 93 -2.47 1.52 16.42
C LEU A 93 -3.17 2.14 17.62
N ARG A 94 -3.54 3.42 17.66
CA ARG A 94 -4.23 4.05 18.79
C ARG A 94 -5.35 4.94 18.29
N ALA A 95 -6.43 5.04 19.08
CA ALA A 95 -7.43 6.08 18.90
C ALA A 95 -6.92 7.39 19.56
N GLU A 96 -7.03 8.51 18.86
CA GLU A 96 -6.68 9.82 19.41
C GLU A 96 -7.58 10.12 20.62
N THR A 97 -6.97 10.20 21.80
CA THR A 97 -7.68 10.47 23.07
C THR A 97 -7.75 11.97 23.40
N GLY A 98 -7.27 12.84 22.49
CA GLY A 98 -7.08 14.28 22.72
C GLY A 98 -8.23 15.21 22.30
N ALA A 99 -9.32 14.71 21.71
CA ALA A 99 -10.44 15.56 21.31
C ALA A 99 -11.26 16.00 22.55
N HIS A 100 -10.92 17.17 23.10
CA HIS A 100 -11.68 17.89 24.12
C HIS A 100 -13.19 17.85 23.84
N PHE A 101 -13.94 17.25 24.79
CA PHE A 101 -15.32 17.51 25.22
C PHE A 101 -16.32 18.22 24.29
N ASN A 102 -16.33 17.95 22.98
CA ASN A 102 -17.37 18.43 22.06
C ASN A 102 -17.91 17.26 21.24
N TYR A 103 -19.21 17.31 20.93
CA TYR A 103 -20.03 16.28 20.30
C TYR A 103 -19.51 15.69 18.95
N ALA A 104 -18.39 16.20 18.41
CA ALA A 104 -17.60 15.56 17.35
C ALA A 104 -16.81 14.31 17.82
N ALA A 105 -16.84 14.01 19.12
CA ALA A 105 -16.10 12.94 19.78
C ALA A 105 -16.47 11.50 19.38
N PHE A 106 -17.48 11.26 18.54
CA PHE A 106 -17.78 9.88 18.07
C PHE A 106 -16.96 9.49 16.84
N ALA A 107 -16.65 10.45 15.96
CA ALA A 107 -15.83 10.20 14.76
C ALA A 107 -14.32 10.13 15.08
N CYS A 108 -13.88 10.78 16.17
CA CYS A 108 -12.47 10.86 16.58
C CYS A 108 -12.01 9.69 17.49
N ARG A 109 -12.90 8.77 17.87
CA ARG A 109 -12.62 7.66 18.81
C ARG A 109 -12.26 6.34 18.13
N LEU A 110 -12.10 6.32 16.82
CA LEU A 110 -11.97 5.08 16.07
C LEU A 110 -10.50 4.84 15.76
N ARG A 111 -10.02 3.63 16.07
CA ARG A 111 -8.67 3.17 15.72
C ARG A 111 -8.68 2.64 14.29
N ASP A 112 -7.56 2.73 13.58
CA ASP A 112 -7.34 1.91 12.40
C ASP A 112 -7.50 0.41 12.73
N THR A 113 -8.05 -0.35 11.80
CA THR A 113 -8.33 -1.79 11.90
C THR A 113 -7.84 -2.51 10.66
N VAL A 114 -7.84 -3.84 10.67
CA VAL A 114 -7.50 -4.67 9.50
C VAL A 114 -8.28 -4.29 8.23
N ILE A 115 -9.51 -3.80 8.37
CA ILE A 115 -10.43 -3.56 7.24
C ILE A 115 -10.68 -2.08 6.96
N GLY A 116 -10.25 -1.18 7.85
CA GLY A 116 -10.59 0.23 7.76
C GLY A 116 -9.60 1.14 8.49
N THR A 117 -9.15 2.20 7.84
CA THR A 117 -8.32 3.25 8.42
C THR A 117 -9.03 4.61 8.40
N ASN A 118 -8.65 5.50 9.32
CA ASN A 118 -9.16 6.88 9.35
C ASN A 118 -8.58 7.73 8.24
N GLN A 119 -7.29 7.54 7.98
CA GLN A 119 -6.56 8.28 6.95
C GLN A 119 -6.17 7.37 5.80
N PHE A 120 -6.30 7.89 4.59
CA PHE A 120 -5.76 7.27 3.40
C PHE A 120 -4.28 7.63 3.29
N ARG A 121 -3.40 6.62 3.33
CA ARG A 121 -1.94 6.82 3.24
C ARG A 121 -1.31 5.73 2.38
N VAL A 122 -0.05 5.94 2.00
CA VAL A 122 0.79 4.95 1.32
C VAL A 122 0.71 3.56 1.94
N ASN A 123 0.75 2.52 1.11
CA ASN A 123 0.52 1.13 1.52
C ASN A 123 -0.89 0.91 2.12
N GLN A 124 -1.92 1.48 1.48
CA GLN A 124 -3.32 1.31 1.92
C GLN A 124 -3.80 -0.11 1.67
N TYR A 125 -3.28 -0.73 0.63
CA TYR A 125 -3.61 -2.09 0.26
C TYR A 125 -2.35 -2.94 0.16
N ASP A 126 -2.50 -4.18 0.59
CA ASP A 126 -1.54 -5.24 0.32
C ASP A 126 -1.51 -5.61 -1.18
N LEU A 127 -0.43 -6.24 -1.61
CA LEU A 127 -0.22 -6.57 -3.03
C LEU A 127 -1.21 -7.59 -3.56
N ASN A 128 -1.71 -8.50 -2.72
CA ASN A 128 -2.68 -9.51 -3.19
C ASN A 128 -4.00 -8.84 -3.59
N PHE A 129 -4.49 -7.91 -2.77
CA PHE A 129 -5.67 -7.14 -3.11
C PHE A 129 -5.47 -6.36 -4.41
N MET A 130 -4.34 -5.65 -4.56
CA MET A 130 -4.07 -4.86 -5.77
C MET A 130 -3.97 -5.74 -7.04
N TRP A 131 -3.30 -6.89 -6.98
CA TRP A 131 -3.24 -7.84 -8.10
C TRP A 131 -4.62 -8.36 -8.48
N GLN A 132 -5.45 -8.73 -7.50
CA GLN A 132 -6.82 -9.18 -7.74
C GLN A 132 -7.67 -8.07 -8.39
N GLN A 133 -7.51 -6.81 -8.00
CA GLN A 133 -8.24 -5.72 -8.66
C GLN A 133 -7.77 -5.50 -10.10
N MET A 134 -6.47 -5.59 -10.37
CA MET A 134 -5.93 -5.47 -11.73
C MET A 134 -6.41 -6.59 -12.66
N GLU A 135 -6.47 -7.83 -12.18
CA GLU A 135 -7.00 -8.97 -12.94
C GLU A 135 -8.48 -8.78 -13.29
N GLN A 136 -9.27 -8.26 -12.35
CA GLN A 136 -10.68 -7.99 -12.60
C GLN A 136 -10.92 -6.79 -13.51
N TYR A 137 -10.11 -5.74 -13.37
CA TYR A 137 -10.17 -4.59 -14.25
C TYR A 137 -10.02 -5.05 -15.72
N SER A 138 -9.04 -5.92 -15.99
CA SER A 138 -8.80 -6.52 -17.30
C SER A 138 -9.97 -7.40 -17.76
N THR A 139 -10.49 -8.27 -16.89
CA THR A 139 -11.60 -9.18 -17.21
C THR A 139 -12.87 -8.40 -17.60
N ASN A 140 -13.23 -7.38 -16.83
CA ASN A 140 -14.41 -6.56 -17.09
C ASN A 140 -14.25 -5.72 -18.36
N SER A 141 -13.03 -5.23 -18.64
CA SER A 141 -12.75 -4.52 -19.90
C SER A 141 -12.97 -5.41 -21.12
N ASN A 142 -12.53 -6.67 -21.05
CA ASN A 142 -12.68 -7.63 -22.15
C ASN A 142 -14.15 -8.03 -22.36
N ASN A 143 -14.91 -8.18 -21.27
CA ASN A 143 -16.34 -8.51 -21.36
C ASN A 143 -17.15 -7.36 -21.97
N SER A 144 -16.87 -6.10 -21.58
CA SER A 144 -17.53 -4.93 -22.17
C SER A 144 -17.18 -4.73 -23.65
N ALA A 145 -15.96 -5.07 -24.08
CA ALA A 145 -15.57 -5.05 -25.48
C ALA A 145 -16.31 -6.13 -26.30
N ASN A 146 -16.43 -7.34 -25.76
CA ASN A 146 -17.16 -8.44 -26.42
C ASN A 146 -18.67 -8.16 -26.53
N GLU A 147 -19.29 -7.54 -25.52
CA GLU A 147 -20.71 -7.14 -25.60
C GLU A 147 -20.95 -6.03 -26.64
N ALA A 148 -20.01 -5.10 -26.79
CA ALA A 148 -20.08 -4.04 -27.81
C ALA A 148 -19.95 -4.61 -29.24
N GLU A 149 -19.13 -5.63 -29.45
CA GLU A 149 -19.02 -6.32 -30.75
C GLU A 149 -20.31 -7.10 -31.08
N LEU A 150 -20.91 -7.78 -30.10
CA LEU A 150 -22.20 -8.48 -30.27
C LEU A 150 -23.37 -7.51 -30.52
N ALA A 151 -23.35 -6.30 -29.94
CA ALA A 151 -24.37 -5.28 -30.17
C ALA A 151 -24.29 -4.62 -31.55
N SER A 152 -23.16 -4.76 -32.27
CA SER A 152 -22.96 -4.21 -33.62
C SER A 152 -23.37 -5.15 -34.75
N GLY A 153 -23.72 -6.41 -34.45
CA GLY A 153 -24.10 -7.44 -35.42
C GLY A 153 -25.59 -7.80 -35.36
N GLY A 154 -26.47 -6.93 -35.85
CA GLY A 154 -27.89 -7.23 -35.94
C GLY A 154 -28.27 -7.96 -37.24
N SER A 155 -28.68 -9.24 -37.16
CA SER A 155 -29.95 -9.78 -37.71
C SER A 155 -29.91 -11.31 -37.79
N GLY A 156 -30.76 -12.00 -37.03
CA GLY A 156 -30.96 -13.45 -37.16
C GLY A 156 -31.78 -14.04 -36.02
N GLU A 157 -33.00 -14.46 -36.34
CA GLU A 157 -34.01 -15.03 -35.44
C GLU A 157 -33.56 -16.32 -34.74
N GLY A 158 -34.07 -16.54 -33.52
CA GLY A 158 -34.50 -17.88 -33.10
C GLY A 158 -33.79 -18.55 -31.91
N ARG A 159 -34.65 -18.96 -30.96
CA ARG A 159 -34.53 -20.06 -29.98
C ARG A 159 -33.75 -19.84 -28.67
N ALA A 160 -34.55 -19.73 -27.61
CA ALA A 160 -34.23 -20.16 -26.26
C ALA A 160 -33.62 -21.57 -26.26
N THR A 161 -32.41 -21.69 -25.73
CA THR A 161 -31.86 -22.98 -25.31
C THR A 161 -31.06 -22.77 -24.03
N GLU A 162 -31.56 -23.32 -22.92
CA GLU A 162 -30.80 -23.53 -21.69
C GLU A 162 -29.46 -24.21 -22.03
N ARG A 163 -28.34 -23.62 -21.60
CA ARG A 163 -27.04 -24.31 -21.64
C ARG A 163 -26.49 -24.41 -20.22
N ARG A 164 -26.72 -25.61 -19.66
CA ARG A 164 -25.91 -26.22 -18.60
C ARG A 164 -24.43 -26.01 -18.89
N GLY A 165 -23.71 -25.46 -17.92
CA GLY A 165 -22.25 -25.41 -17.93
C GLY A 165 -21.66 -26.80 -17.71
N THR A 166 -20.93 -27.29 -18.70
CA THR A 166 -19.95 -28.36 -18.57
C THR A 166 -18.66 -27.90 -19.23
N ASP A 167 -17.63 -27.82 -18.38
CA ASP A 167 -16.19 -27.98 -18.61
C ASP A 167 -15.60 -27.56 -19.97
N ALA A 168 -14.81 -26.48 -19.91
CA ALA A 168 -13.72 -26.24 -20.83
C ALA A 168 -12.39 -26.29 -20.06
N SER A 169 -11.62 -27.34 -20.37
CA SER A 169 -10.28 -27.58 -19.88
C SER A 169 -9.22 -26.78 -20.65
N MET A 170 -8.14 -26.45 -19.94
CA MET A 170 -6.75 -26.35 -20.42
C MET A 170 -6.36 -25.21 -21.37
N VAL A 171 -5.83 -24.13 -20.79
CA VAL A 171 -4.59 -23.49 -21.25
C VAL A 171 -3.71 -23.25 -20.02
N GLY A 172 -2.49 -23.80 -20.05
CA GLY A 172 -1.55 -23.80 -18.94
C GLY A 172 -0.79 -22.49 -18.79
N GLY A 173 -0.50 -22.13 -17.53
CA GLY A 173 0.38 -21.04 -17.15
C GLY A 173 0.33 -20.73 -15.65
N GLY A 174 1.13 -21.44 -14.86
CA GLY A 174 1.68 -20.97 -13.58
C GLY A 174 0.73 -20.73 -12.40
N GLY A 175 0.48 -21.77 -11.60
CA GLY A 175 0.53 -21.67 -10.13
C GLY A 175 -0.34 -20.64 -9.39
N ALA A 176 -1.52 -20.27 -9.87
CA ALA A 176 -2.50 -19.58 -9.03
C ALA A 176 -3.16 -20.60 -8.09
N SER A 177 -2.58 -20.77 -6.90
CA SER A 177 -3.27 -21.45 -5.79
C SER A 177 -4.65 -20.81 -5.63
N ARG A 178 -5.69 -21.66 -5.59
CA ARG A 178 -7.09 -21.30 -5.32
C ARG A 178 -7.19 -20.58 -3.97
N TYR A 179 -6.93 -19.29 -3.93
CA TYR A 179 -7.32 -18.46 -2.80
C TYR A 179 -8.82 -18.26 -2.90
N SER A 180 -9.57 -18.91 -2.00
CA SER A 180 -10.94 -18.52 -1.71
C SER A 180 -10.93 -17.00 -1.46
N GLU A 181 -11.54 -16.24 -2.35
CA GLU A 181 -11.61 -14.78 -2.27
C GLU A 181 -12.08 -14.35 -0.88
N ASP A 182 -11.28 -13.51 -0.21
CA ASP A 182 -11.53 -13.06 1.16
C ASP A 182 -12.90 -12.38 1.25
N ILE A 183 -13.64 -12.66 2.32
CA ILE A 183 -14.98 -12.10 2.56
C ILE A 183 -14.92 -10.57 2.59
N ALA A 184 -13.82 -9.99 3.11
CA ALA A 184 -13.60 -8.55 3.10
C ALA A 184 -13.58 -7.98 1.67
N THR A 185 -12.85 -8.63 0.76
CA THR A 185 -12.78 -8.24 -0.66
C THR A 185 -14.14 -8.34 -1.35
N LYS A 186 -14.91 -9.41 -1.08
CA LYS A 186 -16.28 -9.56 -1.59
C LYS A 186 -17.20 -8.46 -1.11
N ASN A 187 -17.16 -8.15 0.19
CA ASN A 187 -17.96 -7.09 0.77
C ASN A 187 -17.61 -5.74 0.17
N TYR A 188 -16.31 -5.40 0.09
CA TYR A 188 -15.83 -4.19 -0.56
C TYR A 188 -16.41 -4.05 -1.98
N ARG A 189 -16.31 -5.12 -2.78
CA ARG A 189 -16.85 -5.14 -4.16
C ARG A 189 -18.35 -4.89 -4.20
N TYR A 190 -19.10 -5.58 -3.33
CA TYR A 190 -20.54 -5.38 -3.22
C TYR A 190 -20.90 -3.92 -2.95
N PHE A 191 -20.32 -3.29 -1.92
CA PHE A 191 -20.66 -1.91 -1.57
C PHE A 191 -20.20 -0.89 -2.62
N THR A 192 -19.02 -1.09 -3.23
CA THR A 192 -18.55 -0.21 -4.30
C THR A 192 -19.45 -0.28 -5.54
N ALA A 193 -19.92 -1.48 -5.93
CA ALA A 193 -20.86 -1.64 -7.04
C ALA A 193 -22.22 -0.98 -6.79
N GLN A 194 -22.68 -0.95 -5.53
CA GLN A 194 -23.94 -0.29 -5.16
C GLN A 194 -23.84 1.24 -5.11
N SER A 195 -22.65 1.83 -5.19
CA SER A 195 -22.47 3.29 -5.12
C SER A 195 -23.00 4.04 -6.34
N GLY A 196 -23.14 3.36 -7.49
CA GLY A 196 -23.53 3.99 -8.76
C GLY A 196 -22.50 4.96 -9.34
N VAL A 197 -21.31 5.06 -8.75
CA VAL A 197 -20.22 5.93 -9.24
C VAL A 197 -19.44 5.19 -10.31
N ASP A 198 -19.32 5.79 -11.50
CA ASP A 198 -18.41 5.30 -12.54
C ASP A 198 -16.95 5.65 -12.19
N PHE A 199 -16.40 4.86 -11.29
CA PHE A 199 -15.03 5.02 -10.81
C PHE A 199 -14.01 4.81 -11.93
N LYS A 200 -14.25 3.87 -12.86
CA LYS A 200 -13.29 3.55 -13.91
C LYS A 200 -13.07 4.73 -14.85
N SER A 201 -14.14 5.29 -15.41
CA SER A 201 -14.03 6.45 -16.30
C SER A 201 -13.46 7.66 -15.56
N SER A 202 -13.83 7.84 -14.28
CA SER A 202 -13.29 8.92 -13.45
C SER A 202 -11.78 8.77 -13.22
N THR A 203 -11.30 7.57 -12.90
CA THR A 203 -9.85 7.31 -12.73
C THR A 203 -9.08 7.48 -14.02
N GLN A 204 -9.61 7.02 -15.15
CA GLN A 204 -8.98 7.22 -16.46
C GLN A 204 -8.86 8.71 -16.81
N LEU A 205 -9.93 9.48 -16.64
CA LEU A 205 -9.89 10.93 -16.91
C LEU A 205 -8.86 11.64 -16.04
N ILE A 206 -8.80 11.34 -14.74
CA ILE A 206 -7.84 11.97 -13.83
C ILE A 206 -6.41 11.52 -14.14
N PHE A 207 -6.21 10.27 -14.51
CA PHE A 207 -4.93 9.77 -14.96
C PHE A 207 -4.39 10.56 -16.15
N ASP A 208 -5.20 10.75 -17.18
CA ASP A 208 -4.82 11.49 -18.39
C ASP A 208 -4.44 12.95 -18.04
N VAL A 209 -5.21 13.59 -17.14
CA VAL A 209 -4.91 14.94 -16.65
C VAL A 209 -3.60 15.00 -15.88
N LEU A 210 -3.35 14.08 -14.95
CA LEU A 210 -2.10 14.03 -14.18
C LEU A 210 -0.90 13.87 -15.13
N MET A 211 -1.03 12.99 -16.11
CA MET A 211 0.05 12.68 -17.04
C MET A 211 0.29 13.77 -18.09
N GLN A 212 -0.72 14.58 -18.41
CA GLN A 212 -0.52 15.79 -19.19
C GLN A 212 0.22 16.87 -18.39
N ILE A 213 -0.16 17.08 -17.12
CA ILE A 213 0.41 18.14 -16.28
C ILE A 213 1.85 17.81 -15.86
N ILE A 214 2.16 16.52 -15.63
CA ILE A 214 3.48 16.10 -15.13
C ILE A 214 4.62 16.41 -16.12
N GLU A 215 4.31 16.53 -17.42
CA GLU A 215 5.26 16.96 -18.46
C GLU A 215 5.75 18.40 -18.24
N HIS A 216 4.91 19.24 -17.62
CA HIS A 216 5.17 20.67 -17.47
C HIS A 216 5.51 21.04 -16.02
N ASN A 217 4.88 20.38 -15.05
CA ASN A 217 5.07 20.66 -13.63
C ASN A 217 4.97 19.37 -12.81
N HIS A 218 6.12 18.73 -12.60
CA HIS A 218 6.21 17.48 -11.85
C HIS A 218 5.97 17.67 -10.34
N ILE A 219 6.39 18.80 -9.76
CA ILE A 219 6.23 19.11 -8.33
C ILE A 219 4.76 19.06 -7.91
N LEU A 220 3.89 19.60 -8.76
CA LEU A 220 2.45 19.62 -8.56
C LEU A 220 1.80 18.22 -8.61
N VAL A 221 2.31 17.35 -9.48
CA VAL A 221 1.67 16.06 -9.80
C VAL A 221 2.19 14.92 -8.93
N LEU A 222 3.49 14.89 -8.61
CA LEU A 222 4.11 13.77 -7.92
C LEU A 222 3.43 13.36 -6.59
N PRO A 223 3.03 14.28 -5.69
CA PRO A 223 2.32 13.91 -4.47
C PRO A 223 0.95 13.28 -4.76
N ASN A 224 0.23 13.81 -5.76
CA ASN A 224 -1.07 13.31 -6.20
C ASN A 224 -0.96 11.96 -6.91
N LEU A 225 0.14 11.74 -7.63
CA LEU A 225 0.41 10.48 -8.31
C LEU A 225 0.68 9.36 -7.31
N VAL A 226 1.37 9.64 -6.19
CA VAL A 226 1.53 8.69 -5.07
C VAL A 226 0.17 8.23 -4.55
N LYS A 227 -0.73 9.17 -4.27
CA LYS A 227 -2.11 8.90 -3.85
C LYS A 227 -2.88 8.10 -4.91
N PHE A 228 -2.78 8.49 -6.18
CA PHE A 228 -3.42 7.83 -7.32
C PHE A 228 -2.99 6.35 -7.44
N THR A 229 -1.70 6.07 -7.25
CA THR A 229 -1.14 4.72 -7.41
C THR A 229 -1.76 3.72 -6.43
N GLU A 230 -2.22 4.16 -5.25
CA GLU A 230 -2.91 3.30 -4.28
C GLU A 230 -4.35 2.95 -4.68
N ILE A 231 -4.98 3.73 -5.56
CA ILE A 231 -6.38 3.50 -6.01
C ILE A 231 -6.48 2.98 -7.44
N CYS A 232 -5.36 2.99 -8.18
CA CYS A 232 -5.28 2.60 -9.57
C CYS A 232 -5.51 1.10 -9.77
N GLU A 233 -6.49 0.75 -10.59
CA GLU A 233 -6.88 -0.63 -10.90
C GLU A 233 -6.39 -1.11 -12.27
N SER A 234 -5.85 -0.21 -13.12
CA SER A 234 -5.35 -0.56 -14.45
C SER A 234 -3.87 -0.89 -14.45
N ARG A 235 -3.50 -2.08 -14.91
CA ARG A 235 -2.09 -2.51 -15.01
C ARG A 235 -1.29 -1.66 -16.00
N ASP A 236 -1.91 -1.22 -17.09
CA ASP A 236 -1.22 -0.41 -18.10
C ASP A 236 -0.97 1.01 -17.61
N GLN A 237 -1.89 1.58 -16.82
CA GLN A 237 -1.65 2.85 -16.14
C GLN A 237 -0.45 2.74 -15.20
N ILE A 238 -0.34 1.66 -14.41
CA ILE A 238 0.81 1.42 -13.52
C ILE A 238 2.13 1.31 -14.31
N LYS A 239 2.14 0.63 -15.47
CA LYS A 239 3.33 0.59 -16.34
C LYS A 239 3.75 1.98 -16.79
N TRP A 240 2.79 2.81 -17.21
CA TRP A 240 3.10 4.16 -17.65
C TRP A 240 3.61 5.04 -16.51
N ILE A 241 3.04 4.92 -15.30
CA ILE A 241 3.56 5.59 -14.10
C ILE A 241 5.00 5.16 -13.83
N LYS A 242 5.30 3.85 -13.90
CA LYS A 242 6.67 3.33 -13.72
C LYS A 242 7.64 4.00 -14.70
N GLU A 243 7.31 3.98 -16.00
CA GLU A 243 8.16 4.54 -17.05
C GLU A 243 8.34 6.05 -16.89
N LYS A 244 7.27 6.77 -16.54
CA LYS A 244 7.35 8.22 -16.34
C LYS A 244 8.16 8.58 -15.10
N ALA A 245 7.99 7.85 -14.00
CA ALA A 245 8.76 8.04 -12.77
C ALA A 245 10.26 7.74 -12.98
N LEU A 246 10.61 6.72 -13.77
CA LEU A 246 12.00 6.43 -14.14
C LEU A 246 12.63 7.58 -14.92
N LYS A 247 11.96 8.06 -15.97
CA LYS A 247 12.43 9.21 -16.76
C LYS A 247 12.61 10.45 -15.89
N LEU A 248 11.63 10.76 -15.04
CA LEU A 248 11.70 11.90 -14.14
C LEU A 248 12.85 11.79 -13.14
N GLN A 249 13.09 10.60 -12.59
CA GLN A 249 14.20 10.36 -11.66
C GLN A 249 15.59 10.59 -12.30
N GLU A 250 15.75 10.33 -13.59
CA GLU A 250 16.99 10.60 -14.32
C GLU A 250 17.15 12.09 -14.66
N THR A 251 16.05 12.81 -14.87
CA THR A 251 16.07 14.23 -15.28
C THR A 251 16.08 15.22 -14.11
N ILE A 252 15.44 14.87 -12.99
CA ILE A 252 15.30 15.77 -11.85
C ILE A 252 16.61 15.76 -11.03
N PRO A 253 17.15 16.93 -10.68
CA PRO A 253 18.34 17.04 -9.84
C PRO A 253 18.13 16.47 -8.43
N MET A 254 19.15 15.77 -7.88
CA MET A 254 19.08 15.11 -6.57
C MET A 254 18.88 16.06 -5.38
N ASP A 255 19.14 17.36 -5.56
CA ASP A 255 18.86 18.43 -4.60
C ASP A 255 17.37 18.77 -4.49
N ASP A 256 16.55 18.42 -5.50
CA ASP A 256 15.08 18.45 -5.38
C ASP A 256 14.56 17.26 -4.57
N THR A 257 14.86 17.35 -3.28
CA THR A 257 14.53 16.31 -2.30
C THR A 257 13.03 16.06 -2.18
N ILE A 258 12.19 17.08 -2.44
CA ILE A 258 10.72 17.00 -2.35
C ILE A 258 10.14 16.19 -3.49
N SER A 259 10.66 16.32 -4.71
CA SER A 259 10.26 15.43 -5.81
C SER A 259 10.79 14.02 -5.59
N HIS A 260 12.03 13.89 -5.12
CA HIS A 260 12.70 12.60 -4.94
C HIS A 260 12.04 11.71 -3.87
N GLN A 261 11.43 12.24 -2.81
CA GLN A 261 10.64 11.41 -1.87
C GLN A 261 9.45 10.72 -2.55
N HIS A 262 8.80 11.37 -3.52
CA HIS A 262 7.67 10.78 -4.23
C HIS A 262 8.15 9.79 -5.29
N LEU A 263 9.22 10.13 -6.02
CA LEU A 263 9.79 9.28 -7.06
C LEU A 263 10.25 7.94 -6.51
N ILE A 264 11.02 7.91 -5.42
CA ILE A 264 11.52 6.63 -4.88
C ILE A 264 10.38 5.72 -4.43
N TYR A 265 9.33 6.29 -3.82
CA TYR A 265 8.15 5.52 -3.45
C TYR A 265 7.42 4.97 -4.68
N LEU A 266 7.16 5.82 -5.68
CA LEU A 266 6.49 5.43 -6.93
C LEU A 266 7.26 4.31 -7.64
N LEU A 267 8.58 4.42 -7.75
CA LEU A 267 9.44 3.40 -8.36
C LEU A 267 9.33 2.06 -7.63
N CYS A 268 9.44 2.06 -6.31
CA CYS A 268 9.30 0.84 -5.51
C CYS A 268 7.90 0.24 -5.61
N LYS A 269 6.85 1.06 -5.46
CA LYS A 269 5.46 0.61 -5.45
C LYS A 269 5.04 0.05 -6.80
N THR A 270 5.30 0.77 -7.89
CA THR A 270 4.93 0.33 -9.24
C THR A 270 5.69 -0.91 -9.67
N GLN A 271 6.98 -1.03 -9.34
CA GLN A 271 7.72 -2.26 -9.59
C GLN A 271 7.16 -3.43 -8.78
N ALA A 272 6.87 -3.25 -7.49
CA ALA A 272 6.23 -4.29 -6.68
C ALA A 272 4.86 -4.72 -7.25
N MET A 273 4.03 -3.78 -7.73
CA MET A 273 2.74 -4.09 -8.35
C MET A 273 2.90 -4.84 -9.68
N LEU A 274 3.95 -4.56 -10.44
CA LEU A 274 4.20 -5.20 -11.74
C LEU A 274 5.00 -6.50 -11.65
N ILE A 275 5.57 -6.79 -10.48
CA ILE A 275 6.53 -7.86 -10.21
C ILE A 275 7.83 -7.61 -10.99
N PRO A 276 8.90 -7.10 -10.34
CA PRO A 276 10.11 -6.73 -11.05
C PRO A 276 10.89 -7.96 -11.51
N THR A 277 11.58 -7.84 -12.64
CA THR A 277 12.64 -8.78 -13.00
C THR A 277 13.86 -8.59 -12.09
N LEU A 278 14.72 -9.61 -11.99
CA LEU A 278 15.96 -9.51 -11.22
C LEU A 278 16.83 -8.31 -11.64
N GLY A 279 16.93 -8.04 -12.95
CA GLY A 279 17.71 -6.90 -13.47
C GLY A 279 17.13 -5.55 -13.08
N GLU A 280 15.80 -5.37 -13.17
CA GLU A 280 15.12 -4.15 -12.70
C GLU A 280 15.32 -3.96 -11.19
N LEU A 281 15.22 -5.04 -10.42
CA LEU A 281 15.39 -4.99 -8.97
C LEU A 281 16.84 -4.67 -8.57
N GLN A 282 17.84 -5.17 -9.28
CA GLN A 282 19.25 -4.83 -9.04
C GLN A 282 19.51 -3.33 -9.21
N GLN A 283 19.01 -2.75 -10.31
CA GLN A 283 19.11 -1.32 -10.56
C GLN A 283 18.38 -0.51 -9.49
N LEU A 284 17.16 -0.93 -9.13
CA LEU A 284 16.39 -0.24 -8.11
C LEU A 284 17.04 -0.35 -6.72
N CYS A 285 17.63 -1.48 -6.35
CA CYS A 285 18.35 -1.64 -5.09
C CYS A 285 19.58 -0.73 -4.97
N GLN A 286 20.30 -0.48 -6.07
CA GLN A 286 21.38 0.51 -6.09
C GLN A 286 20.84 1.92 -5.82
N LEU A 287 19.72 2.28 -6.45
CA LEU A 287 19.04 3.55 -6.23
C LEU A 287 18.57 3.69 -4.78
N ILE A 288 17.84 2.69 -4.25
CA ILE A 288 17.36 2.63 -2.87
C ILE A 288 18.54 2.81 -1.89
N GLY A 289 19.66 2.13 -2.13
CA GLY A 289 20.86 2.25 -1.30
C GLY A 289 21.41 3.68 -1.22
N ASN A 290 21.24 4.50 -2.25
CA ASN A 290 21.61 5.91 -2.23
C ASN A 290 20.59 6.76 -1.47
N TYR A 291 19.29 6.53 -1.67
CA TYR A 291 18.23 7.28 -0.99
C TYR A 291 18.19 7.02 0.51
N LEU A 292 18.47 5.78 0.94
CA LEU A 292 18.58 5.42 2.36
C LEU A 292 19.73 6.16 3.08
N LYS A 293 20.74 6.64 2.35
CA LYS A 293 21.85 7.44 2.89
C LYS A 293 21.53 8.94 2.96
N SER A 294 20.37 9.38 2.47
CA SER A 294 19.99 10.79 2.49
C SER A 294 19.98 11.37 3.90
N SER A 295 20.46 12.61 4.04
CA SER A 295 20.34 13.40 5.28
C SER A 295 18.88 13.69 5.63
N HIS A 296 18.00 13.74 4.63
CA HIS A 296 16.59 14.07 4.80
C HIS A 296 15.78 12.85 5.24
N ILE A 297 15.17 12.92 6.43
CA ILE A 297 14.41 11.81 7.02
C ILE A 297 13.16 11.43 6.19
N PHE A 298 12.50 12.40 5.56
CA PHE A 298 11.31 12.15 4.75
C PHE A 298 11.62 11.32 3.49
N ILE A 299 12.79 11.52 2.87
CA ILE A 299 13.27 10.65 1.77
C ILE A 299 13.46 9.23 2.28
N ARG A 300 14.14 9.07 3.42
CA ARG A 300 14.37 7.75 4.03
C ARG A 300 13.06 7.06 4.36
N ASN A 301 12.07 7.78 4.90
CA ASN A 301 10.75 7.23 5.20
C ASN A 301 10.02 6.76 3.93
N ALA A 302 9.98 7.58 2.88
CA ALA A 302 9.38 7.19 1.61
C ALA A 302 10.06 5.96 0.99
N THR A 303 11.39 5.91 1.09
CA THR A 303 12.20 4.77 0.64
C THR A 303 11.89 3.50 1.43
N LEU A 304 11.77 3.58 2.76
CA LEU A 304 11.39 2.46 3.62
C LEU A 304 9.95 1.98 3.34
N SER A 305 9.01 2.91 3.12
CA SER A 305 7.64 2.57 2.72
C SER A 305 7.58 1.82 1.39
N GLY A 306 8.41 2.20 0.42
CA GLY A 306 8.57 1.50 -0.84
C GLY A 306 9.26 0.15 -0.69
N LEU A 307 10.29 0.07 0.14
CA LEU A 307 11.04 -1.16 0.42
C LEU A 307 10.17 -2.24 1.07
N LEU A 308 9.21 -1.85 1.91
CA LEU A 308 8.17 -2.74 2.43
C LEU A 308 7.33 -3.38 1.31
N CYS A 309 6.94 -2.62 0.28
CA CYS A 309 6.22 -3.17 -0.87
C CYS A 309 7.07 -4.16 -1.67
N LEU A 310 8.34 -3.84 -1.94
CA LEU A 310 9.23 -4.74 -2.66
C LEU A 310 9.47 -6.04 -1.90
N LEU A 311 9.70 -5.94 -0.59
CA LEU A 311 9.87 -7.11 0.27
C LEU A 311 8.62 -7.99 0.25
N GLU A 312 7.44 -7.40 0.33
CA GLU A 312 6.16 -8.11 0.25
C GLU A 312 6.00 -8.81 -1.11
N CYS A 313 6.34 -8.13 -2.21
CA CYS A 313 6.33 -8.69 -3.56
C CYS A 313 7.23 -9.92 -3.63
N CYS A 314 8.53 -9.76 -3.33
CA CYS A 314 9.52 -10.83 -3.45
C CYS A 314 9.24 -12.00 -2.51
N SER A 315 8.62 -11.75 -1.35
CA SER A 315 8.15 -12.82 -0.47
C SER A 315 7.02 -13.62 -1.10
N LYS A 316 5.98 -12.94 -1.62
CA LYS A 316 4.78 -13.57 -2.20
C LYS A 316 5.06 -14.26 -3.55
N THR A 317 6.00 -13.74 -4.33
CA THR A 317 6.40 -14.29 -5.63
C THR A 317 7.64 -15.16 -5.56
N ASN A 318 8.10 -15.57 -4.36
CA ASN A 318 9.24 -16.47 -4.23
C ASN A 318 8.90 -17.83 -4.88
N THR A 319 9.53 -18.11 -6.02
CA THR A 319 9.34 -19.34 -6.79
C THR A 319 10.34 -20.44 -6.42
N THR A 320 11.31 -20.17 -5.55
CA THR A 320 12.37 -21.12 -5.20
C THR A 320 11.97 -22.00 -4.02
N ILE A 321 12.16 -23.31 -4.16
CA ILE A 321 11.86 -24.30 -3.11
C ILE A 321 13.05 -24.43 -2.18
N GLY A 322 12.82 -24.30 -0.88
CA GLY A 322 13.82 -24.59 0.17
C GLY A 322 14.98 -23.58 0.28
N ARG A 323 14.95 -22.48 -0.48
CA ARG A 323 15.92 -21.37 -0.38
C ARG A 323 15.26 -20.03 -0.68
N LEU A 324 16.00 -18.95 -0.47
CA LEU A 324 15.60 -17.61 -0.92
C LEU A 324 15.82 -17.49 -2.42
N SER A 325 14.92 -16.78 -3.12
CA SER A 325 15.19 -16.34 -4.49
C SER A 325 16.28 -15.28 -4.49
N ASP A 326 16.94 -15.09 -5.64
CA ASP A 326 18.02 -14.10 -5.76
C ASP A 326 17.51 -12.68 -5.51
N GLU A 327 16.28 -12.37 -5.91
CA GLU A 327 15.58 -11.12 -5.64
C GLU A 327 15.39 -10.87 -4.14
N LEU A 328 14.89 -11.89 -3.42
CA LEU A 328 14.62 -11.80 -2.00
C LEU A 328 15.93 -11.76 -1.18
N ALA A 329 16.96 -12.46 -1.63
CA ALA A 329 18.30 -12.41 -1.03
C ALA A 329 18.92 -11.01 -1.18
N LEU A 330 18.83 -10.41 -2.37
CA LEU A 330 19.31 -9.06 -2.64
C LEU A 330 18.63 -8.02 -1.75
N LEU A 331 17.29 -8.04 -1.66
CA LEU A 331 16.54 -7.15 -0.79
C LEU A 331 16.89 -7.36 0.68
N ARG A 332 17.03 -8.62 1.10
CA ARG A 332 17.40 -8.96 2.47
C ARG A 332 18.74 -8.34 2.87
N GLU A 333 19.76 -8.43 2.03
CA GLU A 333 21.09 -7.85 2.31
C GLU A 333 20.99 -6.34 2.52
N LEU A 334 20.30 -5.64 1.62
CA LEU A 334 20.08 -4.19 1.69
C LEU A 334 19.36 -3.78 2.98
N ILE A 335 18.27 -4.48 3.32
CA ILE A 335 17.44 -4.20 4.50
C ILE A 335 18.24 -4.45 5.79
N VAL A 336 18.92 -5.59 5.92
CA VAL A 336 19.74 -5.91 7.10
C VAL A 336 20.85 -4.89 7.27
N GLY A 337 21.53 -4.52 6.18
CA GLY A 337 22.58 -3.50 6.19
C GLY A 337 22.07 -2.16 6.73
N TYR A 338 20.84 -1.77 6.38
CA TYR A 338 20.24 -0.54 6.89
C TYR A 338 19.82 -0.66 8.36
N ILE A 339 19.12 -1.73 8.76
CA ILE A 339 18.64 -1.96 10.13
C ILE A 339 19.80 -2.00 11.12
N ASN A 340 20.92 -2.63 10.74
CA ASN A 340 22.10 -2.73 11.61
C ASN A 340 22.74 -1.35 11.84
N ARG A 341 22.75 -0.45 10.85
CA ARG A 341 23.41 0.87 10.94
C ARG A 341 22.54 1.98 11.52
N HIS A 342 21.23 1.94 11.24
CA HIS A 342 20.31 3.05 11.50
C HIS A 342 19.06 2.62 12.25
N GLY A 343 19.03 1.39 12.77
CA GLY A 343 17.85 0.78 13.36
C GLY A 343 18.09 0.19 14.74
N ILE A 344 17.61 -1.04 14.90
CA ILE A 344 17.22 -1.67 16.17
C ILE A 344 18.41 -1.99 17.09
N ILE A 345 19.61 -2.18 16.53
CA ILE A 345 20.74 -2.82 17.24
C ILE A 345 21.69 -1.80 17.85
N ASP A 346 21.93 -0.67 17.17
CA ASP A 346 22.88 0.37 17.62
C ASP A 346 22.19 1.71 17.87
N VAL A 347 22.72 2.51 18.79
CA VAL A 347 22.27 3.89 19.01
C VAL A 347 22.60 4.69 17.75
N SER A 348 21.59 4.95 16.92
CA SER A 348 21.80 5.74 15.71
C SER A 348 22.30 7.13 16.07
N ILE A 349 23.35 7.59 15.38
CA ILE A 349 23.87 8.95 15.49
C ILE A 349 22.88 9.96 14.87
N MET A 350 21.95 9.49 14.02
CA MET A 350 21.00 10.32 13.31
C MET A 350 19.69 10.45 14.08
N GLN A 351 19.09 11.65 14.04
CA GLN A 351 17.72 11.85 14.53
C GLN A 351 16.75 11.02 13.68
N CYS A 352 15.99 10.15 14.34
CA CYS A 352 14.93 9.32 13.74
C CYS A 352 13.57 9.86 14.20
N SER A 353 12.62 9.96 13.28
CA SER A 353 11.23 10.27 13.64
C SER A 353 10.47 9.02 14.09
N ASP A 354 9.30 9.21 14.69
CA ASP A 354 8.44 8.09 15.09
C ASP A 354 8.00 7.24 13.89
N ILE A 355 7.70 7.89 12.75
CA ILE A 355 7.35 7.23 11.49
C ILE A 355 8.52 6.36 11.01
N HIS A 356 9.75 6.91 11.03
CA HIS A 356 10.95 6.16 10.67
C HIS A 356 11.10 4.92 11.56
N THR A 357 10.98 5.10 12.88
CA THR A 357 11.10 4.02 13.85
C THR A 357 10.05 2.93 13.60
N LYS A 358 8.78 3.30 13.41
CA LYS A 358 7.70 2.35 13.07
C LYS A 358 8.01 1.58 11.78
N LEU A 359 8.46 2.26 10.73
CA LEU A 359 8.81 1.63 9.45
C LEU A 359 9.98 0.66 9.58
N VAL A 360 11.03 1.01 10.31
CA VAL A 360 12.19 0.13 10.54
C VAL A 360 11.79 -1.12 11.32
N TRP A 361 10.99 -0.97 12.39
CA TRP A 361 10.49 -2.11 13.16
C TRP A 361 9.56 -3.01 12.34
N THR A 362 8.65 -2.41 11.57
CA THR A 362 7.77 -3.12 10.64
C THR A 362 8.59 -3.91 9.62
N LEU A 363 9.57 -3.26 8.98
CA LEU A 363 10.40 -3.88 7.96
C LEU A 363 11.26 -5.01 8.51
N ASN A 364 11.85 -4.83 9.70
CA ASN A 364 12.59 -5.87 10.39
C ASN A 364 11.71 -7.09 10.67
N TYR A 365 10.49 -6.85 11.14
CA TYR A 365 9.56 -7.93 11.45
C TYR A 365 9.07 -8.65 10.19
N CYS A 366 8.66 -7.93 9.14
CA CYS A 366 8.35 -8.50 7.84
C CYS A 366 9.49 -9.39 7.34
N LEU A 367 10.74 -8.91 7.46
CA LEU A 367 11.91 -9.66 7.01
C LEU A 367 12.08 -10.95 7.81
N ILE A 368 11.93 -10.90 9.14
CA ILE A 368 12.02 -12.11 9.98
C ILE A 368 10.89 -13.08 9.63
N GLU A 369 9.63 -12.63 9.64
CA GLU A 369 8.46 -13.47 9.37
C GLU A 369 8.59 -14.18 8.02
N TRP A 370 8.88 -13.43 6.96
CA TRP A 370 8.86 -13.92 5.59
C TRP A 370 10.13 -14.67 5.15
N THR A 371 11.25 -14.51 5.86
CA THR A 371 12.49 -15.24 5.55
C THR A 371 12.85 -16.34 6.56
N SER A 372 12.17 -16.39 7.71
CA SER A 372 12.43 -17.35 8.81
C SER A 372 12.50 -18.81 8.35
N LYS A 373 11.62 -19.22 7.43
CA LYS A 373 11.58 -20.60 6.89
C LYS A 373 12.83 -21.00 6.12
N PHE A 374 13.58 -20.03 5.60
CA PHE A 374 14.76 -20.25 4.76
C PHE A 374 16.07 -19.93 5.47
N VAL A 375 16.03 -19.18 6.58
CA VAL A 375 17.20 -18.73 7.32
C VAL A 375 17.08 -19.19 8.79
N PRO A 376 17.45 -20.45 9.09
CA PRO A 376 17.21 -21.06 10.41
C PRO A 376 18.06 -20.45 11.54
N GLN A 377 19.18 -19.78 11.23
CA GLN A 377 20.05 -19.10 12.21
C GLN A 377 19.79 -17.60 12.18
N CYS A 378 18.62 -17.18 12.67
CA CYS A 378 18.27 -15.76 12.67
C CYS A 378 18.94 -15.05 13.86
N HIS A 379 20.25 -14.75 13.77
CA HIS A 379 20.91 -13.81 14.70
C HIS A 379 20.12 -12.50 14.83
N LEU A 380 19.48 -12.09 13.72
CA LEU A 380 18.57 -10.97 13.65
C LEU A 380 17.39 -11.12 14.63
N LEU A 381 16.80 -12.30 14.79
CA LEU A 381 15.71 -12.55 15.75
C LEU A 381 16.19 -12.33 17.20
N SER A 382 17.30 -12.96 17.58
CA SER A 382 17.87 -12.80 18.93
C SER A 382 18.16 -11.33 19.25
N ASN A 383 18.83 -10.63 18.33
CA ASN A 383 19.15 -9.21 18.48
C ASN A 383 17.89 -8.35 18.55
N THR A 384 16.86 -8.68 17.76
CA THR A 384 15.57 -7.97 17.75
C THR A 384 14.86 -8.09 19.10
N VAL A 385 14.82 -9.28 19.70
CA VAL A 385 14.17 -9.50 21.01
C VAL A 385 14.88 -8.69 22.10
N ILE A 386 16.21 -8.72 22.13
CA ILE A 386 17.01 -7.96 23.11
C ILE A 386 16.77 -6.46 22.95
N ALA A 387 16.84 -5.97 21.71
CA ALA A 387 16.63 -4.57 21.40
C ALA A 387 15.19 -4.11 21.71
N ALA A 388 14.18 -4.92 21.41
CA ALA A 388 12.79 -4.62 21.75
C ALA A 388 12.61 -4.47 23.26
N GLY A 389 13.18 -5.40 24.04
CA GLY A 389 13.15 -5.32 25.50
C GLY A 389 13.81 -4.06 26.05
N ASN A 390 14.95 -3.65 25.49
CA ASN A 390 15.63 -2.41 25.86
C ASN A 390 14.84 -1.15 25.44
N PHE A 391 14.24 -1.18 24.25
CA PHE A 391 13.46 -0.07 23.71
C PHE A 391 12.17 0.16 24.52
N LEU A 392 11.40 -0.90 24.78
CA LEU A 392 10.14 -0.84 25.52
C LEU A 392 10.32 -0.35 26.97
N ARG A 393 11.49 -0.55 27.58
CA ARG A 393 11.80 -0.03 28.93
C ARG A 393 12.13 1.47 28.96
N LYS A 394 12.53 2.04 27.82
CA LYS A 394 13.07 3.41 27.73
C LYS A 394 12.14 4.38 27.01
N THR A 395 11.32 3.88 26.09
CA THR A 395 10.45 4.74 25.28
C THR A 395 9.33 5.34 26.11
N ASN A 396 9.11 6.65 25.95
CA ASN A 396 7.96 7.36 26.49
C ASN A 396 6.90 7.61 25.40
N ASN A 397 7.18 7.24 24.15
CA ASN A 397 6.24 7.38 23.05
C ASN A 397 5.34 6.13 22.99
N GLU A 398 4.07 6.32 23.37
CA GLU A 398 3.07 5.24 23.43
C GLU A 398 2.77 4.62 22.05
N ASP A 399 2.78 5.40 20.97
CA ASP A 399 2.49 4.88 19.63
C ASP A 399 3.61 3.97 19.11
N VAL A 400 4.85 4.35 19.35
CA VAL A 400 6.01 3.52 18.99
C VAL A 400 6.13 2.34 19.96
N TYR A 401 5.81 2.53 21.23
CA TYR A 401 5.71 1.44 22.22
C TYR A 401 4.73 0.38 21.76
N LEU A 402 3.50 0.77 21.40
CA LEU A 402 2.47 -0.14 20.90
C LEU A 402 2.97 -0.85 19.66
N CYS A 403 3.54 -0.15 18.67
CA CYS A 403 4.10 -0.78 17.47
C CYS A 403 5.11 -1.88 17.80
N VAL A 404 6.10 -1.61 18.67
CA VAL A 404 7.15 -2.57 19.01
C VAL A 404 6.62 -3.72 19.86
N LEU A 405 5.71 -3.44 20.79
CA LEU A 405 5.06 -4.47 21.60
C LEU A 405 4.27 -5.42 20.70
N HIS A 406 3.54 -4.86 19.74
CA HIS A 406 2.68 -5.61 18.82
C HIS A 406 3.47 -6.53 17.90
N VAL A 407 4.53 -5.96 17.27
CA VAL A 407 5.55 -6.72 16.54
C VAL A 407 6.05 -7.90 17.36
N SER A 408 6.40 -7.65 18.63
CA SER A 408 6.96 -8.67 19.51
C SER A 408 5.95 -9.80 19.78
N ILE A 409 4.71 -9.47 20.13
CA ILE A 409 3.66 -10.46 20.40
C ILE A 409 3.36 -11.29 19.13
N GLN A 410 3.26 -10.63 17.97
CA GLN A 410 3.00 -11.31 16.70
C GLN A 410 4.13 -12.27 16.33
N LEU A 411 5.38 -11.85 16.53
CA LEU A 411 6.56 -12.69 16.33
C LEU A 411 6.56 -13.92 17.23
N TYR A 412 6.25 -13.74 18.52
CA TYR A 412 6.13 -14.87 19.45
C TYR A 412 5.04 -15.84 19.02
N LEU A 413 3.89 -15.35 18.58
CA LEU A 413 2.81 -16.21 18.16
C LEU A 413 3.12 -16.93 16.84
N HIS A 414 3.73 -16.26 15.88
CA HIS A 414 4.17 -16.88 14.63
C HIS A 414 5.20 -17.99 14.89
N ILE A 415 6.18 -17.75 15.78
CA ILE A 415 7.14 -18.78 16.19
C ILE A 415 6.44 -19.95 16.86
N PHE A 416 5.49 -19.72 17.76
CA PHE A 416 4.84 -20.80 18.52
C PHE A 416 3.78 -21.59 17.72
N VAL A 417 3.25 -21.01 16.64
CA VAL A 417 2.20 -21.63 15.80
C VAL A 417 2.77 -22.25 14.53
N CYS A 418 3.83 -21.67 13.95
CA CYS A 418 4.39 -22.11 12.66
C CYS A 418 5.66 -22.97 12.78
N LEU A 419 6.32 -23.02 13.95
CA LEU A 419 7.38 -23.98 14.28
C LEU A 419 6.84 -24.99 15.29
#